data_AF-A0A7K1GMT4-F1
#
_entry.id   AF-A0A7K1GMT4-F1
#
_cell.length_a   1.000
_cell.length_b   1.000
_cell.length_c   1.000
_cell.angle_alpha   90.00
_cell.angle_beta   90.00
_cell.angle_gamma   90.00
#
_symmetry.space_group_name_H-M   'P 1'
#
loop_
_entity.id
_entity.type
_entity.pdbx_description
1 polymer ?
#
loop_
_entity_poly.entity_id
_entity_poly.type
_entity_poly.pdbx_seq_one_letter_code
_entity_poly.pdbx_strand_id
1 'polypeptide(L)'
;MKTKLLLSGFFTLLPLTSSCSSDNNTASPIQEEQNINLSTTTKGIQVGTIVHFKVLTDDNKEITDATITSVETNKKVGYQWIPEREGTYNFIATKTGFKKSTELTIKVFPIDNQKNIQGTFIVQGESYNIDSCKMKYEGKYQIDNSGDYFLGWIIYAEDSDKKASALPMFFTPMTQLENGKISTPYPNSENITNSMLSVWVNDREVIYLNKGVQIDLSLEKFNDNYIMKSTLQTSAENTNSGPFLLKYEGDIKLDLRTEEDNIIFTY
;
A
#
# COMPACT_ATOMS: atom_id res chain seq x y z
N MET A 1 -26.81 49.87 20.57
CA MET A 1 -26.85 51.02 19.64
C MET A 1 -27.68 50.58 18.43
N LYS A 2 -28.80 51.25 18.16
CA LYS A 2 -29.82 50.90 17.16
C LYS A 2 -29.62 51.71 15.88
N THR A 3 -29.52 51.10 14.70
CA THR A 3 -29.69 51.77 13.40
C THR A 3 -30.12 50.74 12.34
N LYS A 4 -31.41 50.59 12.06
CA LYS A 4 -32.22 51.14 10.94
C LYS A 4 -31.92 50.54 9.54
N LEU A 5 -32.85 49.67 9.12
CA LEU A 5 -33.59 49.61 7.85
C LEU A 5 -33.14 50.52 6.68
N LEU A 6 -33.06 49.95 5.47
CA LEU A 6 -33.62 50.56 4.27
C LEU A 6 -33.98 49.51 3.20
N LEU A 7 -35.28 49.45 2.94
CA LEU A 7 -35.98 48.70 1.92
C LEU A 7 -36.19 49.65 0.72
N SER A 8 -35.87 49.24 -0.50
CA SER A 8 -36.30 49.94 -1.72
C SER A 8 -36.38 48.95 -2.86
N GLY A 9 -37.62 48.56 -3.20
CA GLY A 9 -37.93 47.80 -4.39
C GLY A 9 -37.94 48.68 -5.64
N PHE A 10 -37.75 48.06 -6.79
CA PHE A 10 -38.22 48.57 -8.07
C PHE A 10 -38.77 47.39 -8.88
N PHE A 11 -40.10 47.38 -9.01
CA PHE A 11 -40.86 46.49 -9.87
C PHE A 11 -40.94 47.17 -11.24
N THR A 12 -40.35 46.57 -12.27
CA THR A 12 -40.59 46.97 -13.67
C THR A 12 -41.32 45.84 -14.37
N LEU A 13 -42.61 46.09 -14.60
CA LEU A 13 -43.50 45.31 -15.46
C LEU A 13 -43.24 45.73 -16.90
N LEU A 14 -42.90 44.79 -17.78
CA LEU A 14 -42.86 45.02 -19.23
C LEU A 14 -43.83 44.06 -19.94
N PRO A 15 -44.60 44.54 -20.93
CA PRO A 15 -45.66 43.79 -21.58
C PRO A 15 -45.14 42.81 -22.64
N LEU A 16 -45.92 41.74 -22.81
CA LEU A 16 -45.84 40.73 -23.85
C LEU A 16 -46.06 41.35 -25.24
N THR A 17 -45.19 41.04 -26.20
CA THR A 17 -45.55 40.99 -27.61
C THR A 17 -44.83 39.86 -28.35
N SER A 18 -45.57 39.32 -29.32
CA SER A 18 -45.16 38.50 -30.48
C SER A 18 -44.77 37.04 -30.25
N SER A 19 -45.79 36.20 -30.46
CA SER A 19 -45.73 34.91 -31.17
C SER A 19 -44.74 34.90 -32.34
N CYS A 20 -43.79 33.98 -32.31
CA CYS A 20 -43.25 33.33 -33.49
C CYS A 20 -43.21 31.82 -33.21
N SER A 21 -44.21 31.14 -33.75
CA SER A 21 -44.17 29.73 -34.11
C SER A 21 -42.98 29.52 -35.05
N SER A 22 -41.91 28.91 -34.55
CA SER A 22 -40.96 28.19 -35.38
C SER A 22 -40.69 26.86 -34.70
N ASP A 23 -41.15 25.79 -35.33
CA ASP A 23 -40.73 24.41 -35.07
C ASP A 23 -39.21 24.30 -35.26
N ASN A 24 -38.45 24.78 -34.29
CA ASN A 24 -37.01 24.60 -34.24
C ASN A 24 -36.76 23.30 -33.48
N ASN A 25 -36.83 22.18 -34.21
CA ASN A 25 -36.11 20.96 -33.87
C ASN A 25 -34.61 21.22 -34.02
N THR A 26 -34.07 22.15 -33.23
CA THR A 26 -32.63 22.27 -33.04
C THR A 26 -32.28 21.15 -32.09
N ALA A 27 -31.82 20.03 -32.65
CA ALA A 27 -31.23 18.96 -31.87
C ALA A 27 -30.27 19.59 -30.85
N SER A 28 -30.51 19.36 -29.55
CA SER A 28 -29.62 19.83 -28.50
C SER A 28 -28.19 19.40 -28.87
N PRO A 29 -27.19 20.28 -28.75
CA PRO A 29 -25.82 19.91 -29.04
C PRO A 29 -25.50 18.65 -28.24
N ILE A 30 -25.11 17.58 -28.95
CA ILE A 30 -24.70 16.32 -28.34
C ILE A 30 -23.46 16.67 -27.52
N GLN A 31 -23.65 16.81 -26.20
CA GLN A 31 -22.56 17.06 -25.28
C GLN A 31 -21.69 15.81 -25.26
N GLU A 32 -20.47 15.94 -25.76
CA GLU A 32 -19.54 14.83 -25.82
C GLU A 32 -19.21 14.38 -24.39
N GLU A 33 -19.49 13.11 -24.08
CA GLU A 33 -19.26 12.58 -22.74
C GLU A 33 -17.76 12.48 -22.44
N GLN A 34 -17.35 13.01 -21.28
CA GLN A 34 -15.97 12.95 -20.79
C GLN A 34 -15.67 11.58 -20.16
N ASN A 35 -14.43 11.09 -20.22
CA ASN A 35 -14.04 9.84 -19.57
C ASN A 35 -13.83 10.02 -18.06
N ILE A 36 -14.03 8.94 -17.31
CA ILE A 36 -13.66 8.82 -15.89
C ILE A 36 -12.92 7.51 -15.65
N ASN A 37 -12.05 7.51 -14.65
CA ASN A 37 -11.21 6.40 -14.25
C ASN A 37 -11.49 6.06 -12.79
N LEU A 38 -11.78 4.78 -12.52
CA LEU A 38 -11.91 4.25 -11.17
C LEU A 38 -10.55 3.69 -10.74
N SER A 39 -10.03 4.15 -9.62
CA SER A 39 -8.74 3.72 -9.08
C SER A 39 -8.83 3.39 -7.60
N THR A 40 -7.83 2.65 -7.13
CA THR A 40 -7.57 2.29 -5.74
C THR A 40 -6.06 2.25 -5.57
N THR A 41 -5.59 2.44 -4.34
CA THR A 41 -4.17 2.27 -4.00
C THR A 41 -3.74 0.81 -3.91
N THR A 42 -4.69 -0.15 -3.84
CA THR A 42 -4.38 -1.56 -3.63
C THR A 42 -5.18 -2.47 -4.59
N LYS A 43 -4.47 -3.31 -5.35
CA LYS A 43 -5.09 -4.27 -6.30
C LYS A 43 -5.15 -5.70 -5.77
N GLY A 44 -4.42 -5.99 -4.68
CA GLY A 44 -4.42 -7.26 -3.97
C GLY A 44 -4.56 -7.01 -2.46
N ILE A 45 -5.61 -7.53 -1.83
CA ILE A 45 -5.89 -7.30 -0.41
C ILE A 45 -6.36 -8.56 0.31
N GLN A 46 -6.31 -8.59 1.63
CA GLN A 46 -6.88 -9.68 2.42
C GLN A 46 -8.35 -9.40 2.75
N VAL A 47 -9.12 -10.46 2.99
CA VAL A 47 -10.44 -10.36 3.62
C VAL A 47 -10.38 -9.45 4.85
N GLY A 48 -11.33 -8.53 4.96
CA GLY A 48 -11.40 -7.55 6.05
C GLY A 48 -10.59 -6.26 5.84
N THR A 49 -9.74 -6.16 4.82
CA THR A 49 -9.00 -4.91 4.51
C THR A 49 -9.91 -3.88 3.83
N ILE A 50 -9.89 -2.64 4.30
CA ILE A 50 -10.65 -1.55 3.69
C ILE A 50 -10.00 -1.09 2.37
N VAL A 51 -10.78 -1.08 1.30
CA VAL A 51 -10.42 -0.50 0.00
C VAL A 51 -10.99 0.91 -0.07
N HIS A 52 -10.14 1.87 -0.43
CA HIS A 52 -10.56 3.24 -0.73
C HIS A 52 -10.55 3.46 -2.24
N PHE A 53 -11.71 3.73 -2.81
CA PHE A 53 -11.84 4.07 -4.22
C PHE A 53 -11.67 5.57 -4.44
N LYS A 54 -11.14 5.93 -5.61
CA LYS A 54 -11.15 7.28 -6.16
C LYS A 54 -11.70 7.24 -7.58
N VAL A 55 -12.47 8.25 -7.95
CA VAL A 55 -12.93 8.43 -9.33
C VAL A 55 -12.33 9.73 -9.84
N LEU A 56 -11.58 9.64 -10.93
CA LEU A 56 -10.83 10.77 -11.49
C LEU A 56 -11.23 10.99 -12.95
N THR A 57 -11.23 12.24 -13.39
CA THR A 57 -11.25 12.58 -14.82
C THR A 57 -9.89 12.35 -15.47
N ASP A 58 -9.81 12.46 -16.80
CA ASP A 58 -8.54 12.41 -17.55
C ASP A 58 -7.55 13.54 -17.16
N ASP A 59 -8.04 14.66 -16.62
CA ASP A 59 -7.22 15.75 -16.07
C ASP A 59 -6.96 15.61 -14.55
N ASN A 60 -7.11 14.39 -14.00
CA ASN A 60 -6.86 14.04 -12.59
C ASN A 60 -7.69 14.83 -11.57
N LYS A 61 -8.85 15.38 -11.96
CA LYS A 61 -9.80 15.99 -11.03
C LYS A 61 -10.65 14.90 -10.40
N GLU A 62 -10.78 14.97 -9.08
CA GLU A 62 -11.58 14.01 -8.31
C GLU A 62 -13.07 14.28 -8.46
N ILE A 63 -13.83 13.21 -8.69
CA ILE A 63 -15.29 13.18 -8.75
C ILE A 63 -15.79 12.47 -7.49
N THR A 64 -16.46 13.20 -6.61
CA THR A 64 -16.91 12.72 -5.29
C THR A 64 -18.36 12.24 -5.26
N ASP A 65 -19.09 12.39 -6.36
CA ASP A 65 -20.51 12.06 -6.48
C ASP A 65 -20.81 11.07 -7.62
N ALA A 66 -19.83 10.26 -7.99
CA ALA A 66 -19.98 9.13 -8.90
C ALA A 66 -20.59 7.91 -8.17
N THR A 67 -21.27 7.05 -8.92
CA THR A 67 -21.77 5.77 -8.40
C THR A 67 -20.76 4.67 -8.70
N ILE A 68 -20.32 3.94 -7.67
CA ILE A 68 -19.44 2.78 -7.81
C ILE A 68 -20.27 1.51 -7.58
N THR A 69 -20.18 0.57 -8.52
CA THR A 69 -20.99 -0.66 -8.55
C THR A 69 -20.09 -1.88 -8.72
N SER A 70 -20.36 -2.97 -8.00
CA SER A 70 -19.77 -4.29 -8.30
C SER A 70 -20.37 -4.85 -9.58
N VAL A 71 -19.51 -5.32 -10.49
CA VAL A 71 -19.93 -5.90 -11.77
C VAL A 71 -20.68 -7.22 -11.54
N GLU A 72 -20.26 -8.02 -10.58
CA GLU A 72 -20.82 -9.35 -10.30
C GLU A 72 -22.21 -9.28 -9.68
N THR A 73 -22.44 -8.30 -8.80
CA THR A 73 -23.68 -8.20 -8.03
C THR A 73 -24.61 -7.08 -8.48
N ASN A 74 -24.12 -6.17 -9.32
CA ASN A 74 -24.77 -4.93 -9.72
C ASN A 74 -25.22 -4.06 -8.51
N LYS A 75 -24.59 -4.23 -7.35
CA LYS A 75 -24.87 -3.46 -6.13
C LYS A 75 -23.92 -2.28 -6.00
N LYS A 76 -24.45 -1.16 -5.50
CA LYS A 76 -23.63 0.00 -5.12
C LYS A 76 -22.77 -0.36 -3.90
N VAL A 77 -21.49 -0.04 -3.94
CA VAL A 77 -20.54 -0.34 -2.85
C VAL A 77 -20.04 0.91 -2.11
N GLY A 78 -20.21 2.10 -2.69
CA GLY A 78 -19.68 3.34 -2.12
C GLY A 78 -18.18 3.54 -2.41
N TYR A 79 -17.58 4.56 -1.80
CA TYR A 79 -16.15 4.89 -1.95
C TYR A 79 -15.23 4.09 -1.00
N GLN A 80 -15.83 3.27 -0.14
CA GLN A 80 -15.13 2.35 0.75
C GLN A 80 -15.76 0.97 0.64
N TRP A 81 -14.94 -0.07 0.54
CA TRP A 81 -15.42 -1.44 0.46
C TRP A 81 -14.53 -2.36 1.29
N ILE A 82 -15.15 -3.28 2.03
CA ILE A 82 -14.46 -4.28 2.84
C ILE A 82 -14.91 -5.65 2.32
N PRO A 83 -14.01 -6.49 1.78
CA PRO A 83 -14.40 -7.82 1.36
C PRO A 83 -14.56 -8.75 2.54
N GLU A 84 -15.62 -9.55 2.51
CA GLU A 84 -15.90 -10.58 3.51
C GLU A 84 -15.34 -11.95 3.11
N ARG A 85 -14.98 -12.14 1.83
CA ARG A 85 -14.50 -13.41 1.27
C ARG A 85 -13.42 -13.19 0.24
N GLU A 86 -12.54 -14.17 0.11
CA GLU A 86 -11.57 -14.24 -0.99
C GLU A 86 -12.27 -14.33 -2.34
N GLY A 87 -11.58 -13.90 -3.40
CA GLY A 87 -12.10 -13.91 -4.76
C GLY A 87 -11.62 -12.72 -5.59
N THR A 88 -11.96 -12.72 -6.87
CA THR A 88 -11.72 -11.59 -7.76
C THR A 88 -13.00 -10.78 -7.88
N TYR A 89 -12.90 -9.47 -7.68
CA TYR A 89 -14.03 -8.53 -7.68
C TYR A 89 -13.76 -7.41 -8.67
N ASN A 90 -14.74 -7.10 -9.51
CA ASN A 90 -14.64 -6.05 -10.51
C ASN A 90 -15.60 -4.92 -10.17
N PHE A 91 -15.11 -3.70 -10.33
CA PHE A 91 -15.84 -2.49 -10.02
C PHE A 91 -15.85 -1.53 -11.20
N ILE A 92 -16.92 -0.75 -11.29
CA ILE A 92 -17.12 0.27 -12.32
C ILE A 92 -17.65 1.53 -11.68
N ALA A 93 -17.26 2.69 -12.21
CA ALA A 93 -17.82 3.98 -11.84
C ALA A 93 -18.71 4.53 -12.96
N THR A 94 -19.80 5.18 -12.60
CA THR A 94 -20.71 5.89 -13.51
C THR A 94 -21.10 7.27 -12.97
N LYS A 95 -21.24 8.24 -13.88
CA LYS A 95 -21.71 9.60 -13.58
C LYS A 95 -22.42 10.19 -14.79
N THR A 96 -23.56 10.87 -14.59
CA THR A 96 -24.28 11.57 -15.68
C THR A 96 -23.37 12.60 -16.36
N GLY A 97 -23.34 12.59 -17.69
CA GLY A 97 -22.45 13.46 -18.48
C GLY A 97 -21.05 12.88 -18.71
N PHE A 98 -20.77 11.68 -18.19
CA PHE A 98 -19.51 10.98 -18.36
C PHE A 98 -19.73 9.56 -18.90
N LYS A 99 -18.74 9.07 -19.63
CA LYS A 99 -18.66 7.66 -20.00
C LYS A 99 -18.41 6.82 -18.75
N LYS A 100 -18.90 5.59 -18.77
CA LYS A 100 -18.59 4.59 -17.73
C LYS A 100 -17.08 4.34 -17.68
N SER A 101 -16.52 4.15 -16.48
CA SER A 101 -15.10 3.80 -16.33
C SER A 101 -14.76 2.44 -16.94
N THR A 102 -13.48 2.22 -17.19
CA THR A 102 -12.94 0.86 -17.31
C THR A 102 -13.18 0.06 -16.02
N GLU A 103 -13.17 -1.27 -16.12
CA GLU A 103 -13.31 -2.14 -14.97
C GLU A 103 -12.05 -2.10 -14.11
N LEU A 104 -12.23 -1.86 -12.81
CA LEU A 104 -11.19 -2.00 -11.81
C LEU A 104 -11.32 -3.39 -11.18
N THR A 105 -10.34 -4.25 -11.44
CA THR A 105 -10.24 -5.58 -10.82
C THR A 105 -9.44 -5.52 -9.52
N ILE A 106 -10.01 -6.06 -8.44
CA ILE A 106 -9.36 -6.27 -7.14
C ILE A 106 -9.37 -7.76 -6.82
N LYS A 107 -8.19 -8.30 -6.50
CA LYS A 107 -8.04 -9.69 -6.04
C LYS A 107 -8.03 -9.68 -4.50
N VAL A 108 -8.92 -10.45 -3.91
CA VAL A 108 -9.02 -10.63 -2.45
C VAL A 108 -8.55 -12.03 -2.10
N PHE A 109 -7.70 -12.09 -1.10
CA PHE A 109 -7.09 -13.30 -0.59
C PHE A 109 -7.65 -13.64 0.80
N PRO A 110 -7.56 -14.91 1.23
CA PRO A 110 -8.02 -15.27 2.57
C PRO A 110 -7.20 -14.52 3.63
N ILE A 111 -7.76 -14.37 4.82
CA ILE A 111 -6.95 -14.04 6.00
C ILE A 111 -5.99 -15.20 6.18
N ASP A 112 -4.71 -14.94 5.93
CA ASP A 112 -3.68 -15.95 6.05
C ASP A 112 -3.46 -16.19 7.54
N ASN A 113 -4.07 -17.24 8.07
CA ASN A 113 -3.69 -17.78 9.37
C ASN A 113 -2.33 -18.45 9.14
N GLN A 114 -1.24 -17.67 9.18
CA GLN A 114 0.13 -18.10 8.86
C GLN A 114 0.46 -19.43 9.55
N LYS A 115 0.23 -20.55 8.86
CA LYS A 115 0.14 -21.88 9.47
C LYS A 115 1.46 -22.64 9.52
N ASN A 116 2.51 -22.07 8.94
CA ASN A 116 3.85 -22.65 8.87
C ASN A 116 4.92 -21.67 9.37
N ILE A 117 4.65 -20.93 10.45
CA ILE A 117 5.68 -20.14 11.10
C ILE A 117 6.40 -21.01 12.12
N GLN A 118 7.69 -21.20 11.92
CA GLN A 118 8.58 -21.73 12.95
C GLN A 118 9.73 -20.74 13.13
N GLY A 119 9.66 -19.95 14.20
CA GLY A 119 10.73 -19.02 14.49
C GLY A 119 10.83 -18.67 15.96
N THR A 120 12.05 -18.36 16.38
CA THR A 120 12.35 -17.90 17.73
C THR A 120 13.46 -16.88 17.70
N PHE A 121 13.47 -15.97 18.68
CA PHE A 121 14.68 -15.21 18.99
C PHE A 121 14.96 -15.21 20.49
N ILE A 122 16.24 -15.03 20.83
CA ILE A 122 16.72 -15.01 22.21
C ILE A 122 17.28 -13.63 22.53
N VAL A 123 16.78 -13.01 23.59
CA VAL A 123 17.31 -11.75 24.14
C VAL A 123 17.32 -11.84 25.67
N GLN A 124 18.42 -11.43 26.29
CA GLN A 124 18.58 -11.47 27.76
C GLN A 124 18.35 -12.85 28.39
N GLY A 125 18.64 -13.92 27.64
CA GLY A 125 18.44 -15.31 28.08
C GLY A 125 16.98 -15.80 28.02
N GLU A 126 16.05 -14.97 27.59
CA GLU A 126 14.66 -15.35 27.36
C GLU A 126 14.41 -15.66 25.88
N SER A 127 13.62 -16.71 25.63
CA SER A 127 13.19 -17.10 24.29
C SER A 127 11.79 -16.56 23.99
N TYR A 128 11.62 -16.09 22.76
CA TYR A 128 10.38 -15.53 22.21
C TYR A 128 9.98 -16.33 20.99
N ASN A 129 8.69 -16.63 20.83
CA ASN A 129 8.16 -17.36 19.69
C ASN A 129 7.68 -16.36 18.64
N ILE A 130 8.11 -16.53 17.40
CA ILE A 130 7.67 -15.66 16.31
C ILE A 130 6.30 -16.16 15.84
N ASP A 131 5.29 -15.30 15.89
CA ASP A 131 3.93 -15.56 15.38
C ASP A 131 3.58 -14.72 14.14
N SER A 132 4.41 -13.73 13.80
CA SER A 132 4.29 -12.88 12.64
C SER A 132 5.67 -12.50 12.11
N CYS A 133 5.86 -12.57 10.79
CA CYS A 133 7.08 -12.11 10.11
C CYS A 133 6.75 -11.39 8.79
N LYS A 134 7.20 -10.15 8.67
CA LYS A 134 7.00 -9.30 7.48
C LYS A 134 8.31 -8.59 7.12
N MET A 135 8.56 -8.38 5.84
CA MET A 135 9.67 -7.57 5.35
C MET A 135 9.11 -6.30 4.75
N LYS A 136 9.54 -5.15 5.23
CA LYS A 136 9.06 -3.84 4.80
C LYS A 136 10.16 -3.08 4.09
N TYR A 137 9.79 -2.43 3.00
CA TYR A 137 10.64 -1.45 2.34
C TYR A 137 10.59 -0.11 3.08
N GLU A 138 11.75 0.49 3.35
CA GLU A 138 11.86 1.77 4.08
C GLU A 138 12.41 2.94 3.25
N GLY A 139 12.96 2.70 2.06
CA GLY A 139 13.41 3.77 1.19
C GLY A 139 14.70 3.49 0.43
N LYS A 140 15.17 4.53 -0.27
CA LYS A 140 16.49 4.57 -0.91
C LYS A 140 17.49 5.28 -0.01
N TYR A 141 18.69 4.73 0.09
CA TYR A 141 19.74 5.26 0.96
C TYR A 141 21.06 5.32 0.21
N GLN A 142 21.81 6.41 0.42
CA GLN A 142 23.24 6.43 0.13
C GLN A 142 23.96 5.98 1.39
N ILE A 143 24.63 4.83 1.32
CA ILE A 143 25.28 4.24 2.49
C ILE A 143 26.74 4.70 2.65
N ASP A 144 27.31 5.31 1.61
CA ASP A 144 28.65 5.89 1.61
C ASP A 144 28.77 7.05 0.59
N ASN A 145 29.99 7.56 0.43
CA ASN A 145 30.29 8.66 -0.50
C ASN A 145 30.52 8.21 -1.95
N SER A 146 30.24 6.94 -2.30
CA SER A 146 30.40 6.44 -3.68
C SER A 146 29.40 7.09 -4.65
N GLY A 147 28.27 7.56 -4.12
CA GLY A 147 27.13 8.03 -4.91
C GLY A 147 26.14 6.91 -5.25
N ASP A 148 26.45 5.65 -4.93
CA ASP A 148 25.57 4.51 -5.13
C ASP A 148 24.37 4.54 -4.15
N TYR A 149 23.23 4.10 -4.65
CA TYR A 149 22.00 3.99 -3.86
C TYR A 149 21.68 2.52 -3.58
N PHE A 150 21.09 2.31 -2.41
CA PHE A 150 20.66 1.01 -1.91
C PHE A 150 19.20 1.09 -1.48
N LEU A 151 18.49 -0.04 -1.54
CA LEU A 151 17.16 -0.16 -0.94
C LEU A 151 17.31 -0.62 0.50
N GLY A 152 16.69 0.10 1.42
CA GLY A 152 16.64 -0.26 2.84
C GLY A 152 15.42 -1.12 3.16
N TRP A 153 15.66 -2.18 3.91
CA TRP A 153 14.66 -3.17 4.30
C TRP A 153 14.69 -3.38 5.80
N ILE A 154 13.52 -3.64 6.40
CA ILE A 154 13.38 -4.08 7.78
C ILE A 154 12.55 -5.36 7.79
N ILE A 155 13.06 -6.41 8.42
CA ILE A 155 12.26 -7.58 8.78
C ILE A 155 11.69 -7.34 10.18
N TYR A 156 10.39 -7.52 10.34
CA TYR A 156 9.70 -7.46 11.62
C TYR A 156 9.34 -8.88 12.02
N ALA A 157 10.10 -9.47 12.93
CA ALA A 157 9.79 -10.74 13.56
C ALA A 157 9.16 -10.47 14.92
N GLU A 158 7.89 -10.82 15.09
CA GLU A 158 7.04 -10.41 16.22
C GLU A 158 6.60 -11.62 17.05
N ASP A 159 6.66 -11.49 18.37
CA ASP A 159 5.99 -12.32 19.38
C ASP A 159 4.87 -11.45 19.97
N SER A 160 3.66 -11.62 19.46
CA SER A 160 2.51 -10.78 19.79
C SER A 160 2.07 -11.00 21.24
N ASP A 161 2.15 -12.23 21.74
CA ASP A 161 1.77 -12.60 23.10
C ASP A 161 2.66 -11.93 24.15
N LYS A 162 3.98 -11.88 23.89
CA LYS A 162 4.96 -11.25 24.79
C LYS A 162 5.26 -9.79 24.45
N LYS A 163 4.60 -9.22 23.42
CA LYS A 163 4.84 -7.86 22.92
C LYS A 163 6.33 -7.60 22.67
N ALA A 164 6.96 -8.52 21.96
CA ALA A 164 8.37 -8.42 21.63
C ALA A 164 8.56 -8.46 20.11
N SER A 165 9.59 -7.77 19.62
CA SER A 165 9.95 -7.79 18.22
C SER A 165 11.45 -7.70 18.03
N ALA A 166 11.94 -8.43 17.04
CA ALA A 166 13.29 -8.33 16.52
C ALA A 166 13.22 -7.74 15.11
N LEU A 167 13.99 -6.67 14.90
CA LEU A 167 13.97 -5.84 13.70
C LEU A 167 15.35 -5.84 13.00
N PRO A 168 15.77 -6.95 12.35
CA PRO A 168 16.93 -6.92 11.47
C PRO A 168 16.69 -5.95 10.32
N MET A 169 17.65 -5.06 10.06
CA MET A 169 17.61 -4.13 8.95
C MET A 169 18.81 -4.38 8.05
N PHE A 170 18.62 -4.23 6.75
CA PHE A 170 19.68 -4.43 5.77
C PHE A 170 19.45 -3.62 4.49
N PHE A 171 20.48 -3.59 3.66
CA PHE A 171 20.47 -2.88 2.40
C PHE A 171 20.78 -3.83 1.25
N THR A 172 20.12 -3.63 0.10
CA THR A 172 20.46 -4.33 -1.16
C THR A 172 20.83 -3.31 -2.24
N PRO A 173 21.73 -3.66 -3.17
CA PRO A 173 22.08 -2.78 -4.27
C PRO A 173 20.87 -2.52 -5.17
N MET A 174 20.82 -1.35 -5.81
CA MET A 174 19.81 -1.06 -6.81
C MET A 174 20.39 -0.44 -8.08
N THR A 175 19.67 -0.64 -9.18
CA THR A 175 19.92 0.01 -10.47
C THR A 175 18.70 0.83 -10.85
N GLN A 176 18.91 2.12 -11.15
CA GLN A 176 17.86 2.94 -11.74
C GLN A 176 17.78 2.68 -13.24
N LEU A 177 16.58 2.35 -13.73
CA LEU A 177 16.29 2.11 -15.13
C LEU A 177 15.90 3.42 -15.84
N GLU A 178 16.03 3.46 -17.17
CA GLU A 178 15.77 4.66 -17.98
C GLU A 178 14.34 5.19 -17.85
N ASN A 179 13.37 4.32 -17.56
CA ASN A 179 11.96 4.67 -17.35
C ASN A 179 11.64 5.13 -15.92
N GLY A 180 12.66 5.38 -15.09
CA GLY A 180 12.50 5.77 -13.69
C GLY A 180 12.19 4.62 -12.73
N LYS A 181 12.06 3.38 -13.25
CA LYS A 181 11.92 2.19 -12.40
C LYS A 181 13.24 1.84 -11.72
N ILE A 182 13.14 1.03 -10.68
CA ILE A 182 14.24 0.55 -9.87
C ILE A 182 14.31 -0.96 -10.05
N SER A 183 15.50 -1.47 -10.31
CA SER A 183 15.79 -2.90 -10.30
C SER A 183 16.63 -3.23 -9.08
N THR A 184 16.31 -4.31 -8.38
CA THR A 184 17.10 -4.84 -7.26
C THR A 184 17.16 -6.36 -7.36
N PRO A 185 18.28 -7.01 -7.02
CA PRO A 185 18.25 -8.44 -6.81
C PRO A 185 17.36 -8.78 -5.61
N TYR A 186 16.86 -10.02 -5.55
CA TYR A 186 16.25 -10.54 -4.32
C TYR A 186 17.26 -10.49 -3.16
N PRO A 187 16.88 -9.96 -1.98
CA PRO A 187 17.77 -9.97 -0.82
C PRO A 187 18.23 -11.39 -0.49
N ASN A 188 19.54 -11.56 -0.32
CA ASN A 188 20.16 -12.79 0.14
C ASN A 188 21.47 -12.50 0.88
N SER A 189 22.04 -13.53 1.48
CA SER A 189 23.25 -13.44 2.30
C SER A 189 24.50 -12.93 1.55
N GLU A 190 24.51 -12.99 0.22
CA GLU A 190 25.64 -12.53 -0.61
C GLU A 190 25.52 -11.06 -1.01
N ASN A 191 24.29 -10.51 -1.08
CA ASN A 191 24.04 -9.15 -1.55
C ASN A 191 23.52 -8.18 -0.47
N ILE A 192 23.30 -8.68 0.75
CA ILE A 192 22.97 -7.87 1.91
C ILE A 192 24.21 -7.11 2.39
N THR A 193 24.06 -5.81 2.61
CA THR A 193 25.09 -4.95 3.20
C THR A 193 24.54 -4.18 4.41
N ASN A 194 25.46 -3.63 5.21
CA ASN A 194 25.18 -2.71 6.32
C ASN A 194 24.02 -3.13 7.24
N SER A 195 24.16 -4.31 7.85
CA SER A 195 23.13 -4.86 8.70
C SER A 195 23.05 -4.15 10.06
N MET A 196 21.83 -3.89 10.50
CA MET A 196 21.50 -3.33 11.81
C MET A 196 20.52 -4.27 12.52
N LEU A 197 20.40 -4.12 13.83
CA LEU A 197 19.45 -4.86 14.64
C LEU A 197 18.88 -3.94 15.71
N SER A 198 17.56 -3.88 15.77
CA SER A 198 16.83 -3.30 16.91
C SER A 198 15.93 -4.38 17.51
N VAL A 199 15.90 -4.52 18.83
CA VAL A 199 15.03 -5.48 19.53
C VAL A 199 14.22 -4.72 20.56
N TRP A 200 12.91 -4.91 20.51
CA TRP A 200 11.95 -4.27 21.40
C TRP A 200 11.24 -5.32 22.25
N VAL A 201 11.07 -5.03 23.55
CA VAL A 201 10.30 -5.86 24.48
C VAL A 201 9.44 -4.94 25.32
N ASN A 202 8.12 -5.15 25.32
CA ASN A 202 7.15 -4.31 26.02
C ASN A 202 7.34 -2.81 25.71
N ASP A 203 7.38 -2.48 24.41
CA ASP A 203 7.53 -1.11 23.89
C ASP A 203 8.83 -0.40 24.30
N ARG A 204 9.86 -1.14 24.73
CA ARG A 204 11.19 -0.61 25.04
C ARG A 204 12.25 -1.27 24.18
N GLU A 205 13.11 -0.45 23.57
CA GLU A 205 14.30 -0.94 22.87
C GLU A 205 15.31 -1.48 23.88
N VAL A 206 15.61 -2.78 23.80
CA VAL A 206 16.54 -3.49 24.68
C VAL A 206 17.88 -3.80 24.02
N ILE A 207 17.91 -3.83 22.68
CA ILE A 207 19.13 -3.94 21.87
C ILE A 207 19.02 -2.96 20.71
N TYR A 208 20.08 -2.20 20.47
CA TYR A 208 20.31 -1.47 19.23
C TYR A 208 21.75 -1.65 18.79
N LEU A 209 21.95 -2.19 17.59
CA LEU A 209 23.25 -2.38 16.96
C LEU A 209 23.23 -1.86 15.54
N ASN A 210 24.22 -1.03 15.20
CA ASN A 210 24.42 -0.52 13.84
C ASN A 210 25.60 -1.19 13.11
N LYS A 211 26.23 -2.20 13.72
CA LYS A 211 27.35 -2.97 13.17
C LYS A 211 27.47 -4.31 13.88
N GLY A 212 28.21 -5.24 13.28
CA GLY A 212 28.46 -6.57 13.86
C GLY A 212 27.22 -7.46 13.91
N VAL A 213 26.23 -7.15 13.08
CA VAL A 213 25.03 -7.96 12.86
C VAL A 213 25.28 -8.78 11.60
N GLN A 214 25.06 -10.09 11.69
CA GLN A 214 25.09 -10.99 10.53
C GLN A 214 23.66 -11.40 10.21
N ILE A 215 23.29 -11.32 8.94
CA ILE A 215 21.97 -11.74 8.43
C ILE A 215 22.22 -12.77 7.34
N ASP A 216 21.73 -13.98 7.57
CA ASP A 216 21.67 -15.05 6.58
C ASP A 216 20.20 -15.18 6.15
N LEU A 217 19.91 -14.82 4.91
CA LEU A 217 18.56 -14.73 4.38
C LEU A 217 18.47 -15.48 3.05
N SER A 218 17.49 -16.37 2.95
CA SER A 218 17.07 -17.00 1.70
C SER A 218 15.60 -16.67 1.48
N LEU A 219 15.29 -16.12 0.30
CA LEU A 219 13.94 -15.80 -0.14
C LEU A 219 13.63 -16.55 -1.42
N GLU A 220 12.53 -17.32 -1.44
CA GLU A 220 11.93 -17.77 -2.68
C GLU A 220 11.25 -16.61 -3.42
N LYS A 221 10.86 -16.87 -4.68
CA LYS A 221 10.03 -15.91 -5.44
C LYS A 221 8.75 -15.60 -4.68
N PHE A 222 8.38 -14.32 -4.60
CA PHE A 222 7.06 -13.99 -4.07
C PHE A 222 5.96 -14.52 -5.00
N ASN A 223 4.88 -15.00 -4.41
CA ASN A 223 3.64 -15.27 -5.13
C ASN A 223 2.86 -13.96 -5.36
N ASP A 224 1.69 -14.04 -6.01
CA ASP A 224 0.81 -12.88 -6.27
C ASP A 224 0.38 -12.10 -5.00
N ASN A 225 0.65 -12.63 -3.80
CA ASN A 225 0.30 -12.03 -2.51
C ASN A 225 1.48 -11.32 -1.86
N TYR A 226 2.61 -11.19 -2.57
CA TYR A 226 3.87 -10.71 -2.02
C TYR A 226 4.37 -11.56 -0.85
N ILE A 227 4.01 -12.86 -0.83
CA ILE A 227 4.45 -13.81 0.19
C ILE A 227 5.59 -14.65 -0.38
N MET A 228 6.68 -14.76 0.36
CA MET A 228 7.88 -15.53 0.03
C MET A 228 8.11 -16.59 1.09
N LYS A 229 8.37 -17.83 0.68
CA LYS A 229 8.99 -18.79 1.59
C LYS A 229 10.40 -18.33 1.90
N SER A 230 10.80 -18.49 3.15
CA SER A 230 12.06 -17.95 3.61
C SER A 230 12.71 -18.79 4.69
N THR A 231 14.04 -18.71 4.72
CA THR A 231 14.84 -19.00 5.91
C THR A 231 15.58 -17.73 6.29
N LEU A 232 15.54 -17.38 7.56
CA LEU A 232 16.20 -16.21 8.12
C LEU A 232 16.94 -16.60 9.39
N GLN A 233 18.22 -16.25 9.46
CA GLN A 233 18.98 -16.22 10.68
C GLN A 233 19.59 -14.84 10.87
N THR A 234 19.48 -14.29 12.07
CA THR A 234 20.20 -13.06 12.44
C THR A 234 20.96 -13.29 13.73
N SER A 235 22.24 -12.93 13.76
CA SER A 235 23.08 -13.09 14.94
C SER A 235 23.93 -11.87 15.21
N ALA A 236 24.20 -11.64 16.49
CA ALA A 236 25.14 -10.61 16.96
C ALA A 236 25.78 -11.05 18.28
N GLU A 237 27.12 -11.06 18.35
CA GLU A 237 27.84 -11.57 19.53
C GLU A 237 28.00 -10.53 20.65
N ASN A 238 28.10 -9.25 20.29
CA ASN A 238 28.45 -8.16 21.20
C ASN A 238 27.26 -7.24 21.51
N THR A 239 26.19 -7.78 22.08
CA THR A 239 25.11 -6.94 22.62
C THR A 239 25.35 -6.66 24.11
N ASN A 240 24.82 -5.56 24.63
CA ASN A 240 24.85 -5.23 26.08
C ASN A 240 24.13 -6.30 26.94
N SER A 241 23.41 -7.22 26.31
CA SER A 241 22.55 -8.23 26.91
C SER A 241 23.02 -9.67 26.65
N GLY A 242 24.24 -9.86 26.12
CA GLY A 242 24.77 -11.16 25.67
C GLY A 242 24.56 -11.41 24.17
N PRO A 243 24.85 -12.61 23.65
CA PRO A 243 24.65 -12.90 22.24
C PRO A 243 23.17 -12.88 21.87
N PHE A 244 22.85 -12.34 20.69
CA PHE A 244 21.52 -12.40 20.08
C PHE A 244 21.51 -13.44 18.96
N LEU A 245 20.42 -14.19 18.89
CA LEU A 245 20.15 -15.13 17.81
C LEU A 245 18.65 -15.13 17.51
N LEU A 246 18.31 -14.88 16.25
CA LEU A 246 17.01 -15.09 15.64
C LEU A 246 17.14 -16.21 14.62
N LYS A 247 16.17 -17.13 14.62
CA LYS A 247 15.98 -18.15 13.58
C LYS A 247 14.52 -18.17 13.16
N TYR A 248 14.27 -18.22 11.87
CA TYR A 248 12.94 -18.25 11.31
C TYR A 248 12.92 -19.08 10.02
N GLU A 249 11.96 -19.97 9.91
CA GLU A 249 11.59 -20.70 8.70
C GLU A 249 10.08 -20.57 8.52
N GLY A 250 9.67 -20.05 7.37
CA GLY A 250 8.26 -19.83 7.08
C GLY A 250 8.04 -18.77 6.02
N ASP A 251 6.80 -18.31 5.94
CA ASP A 251 6.36 -17.34 4.96
C ASP A 251 6.62 -15.91 5.46
N ILE A 252 7.33 -15.09 4.69
CA ILE A 252 7.49 -13.64 4.93
C ILE A 252 6.60 -12.88 3.95
N LYS A 253 5.76 -12.00 4.49
CA LYS A 253 4.98 -11.05 3.68
C LYS A 253 5.82 -9.81 3.38
N LEU A 254 5.97 -9.47 2.12
CA LEU A 254 6.59 -8.23 1.67
C LEU A 254 5.56 -7.08 1.71
N ASP A 255 5.90 -6.03 2.44
CA ASP A 255 5.14 -4.79 2.59
C ASP A 255 5.83 -3.67 1.80
N LEU A 256 5.28 -3.36 0.62
CA LEU A 256 5.70 -2.26 -0.24
C LEU A 256 4.76 -1.08 -0.02
N ARG A 257 5.31 0.12 0.19
CA ARG A 257 4.50 1.34 0.28
C ARG A 257 3.89 1.64 -1.09
N THR A 258 2.60 1.98 -1.12
CA THR A 258 1.73 2.06 -2.30
C THR A 258 2.06 3.16 -3.33
N GLU A 259 3.13 3.93 -3.14
CA GLU A 259 3.60 4.92 -4.14
C GLU A 259 4.85 4.42 -4.91
N GLU A 260 5.32 3.20 -4.63
CA GLU A 260 6.58 2.65 -5.16
C GLU A 260 6.40 1.37 -5.98
N ASP A 261 5.35 1.33 -6.81
CA ASP A 261 5.08 0.32 -7.88
C ASP A 261 6.20 0.20 -8.95
N ASN A 262 7.36 0.77 -8.67
CA ASN A 262 8.51 0.89 -9.57
C ASN A 262 9.68 -0.03 -9.19
N ILE A 263 9.58 -0.82 -8.11
CA ILE A 263 10.63 -1.79 -7.75
C ILE A 263 10.40 -3.10 -8.51
N ILE A 264 11.41 -3.52 -9.26
CA ILE A 264 11.48 -4.79 -10.00
C ILE A 264 12.54 -5.66 -9.32
N PHE A 265 12.15 -6.86 -8.90
CA PHE A 265 13.07 -7.85 -8.36
C PHE A 265 13.67 -8.72 -9.46
N THR A 266 15.00 -8.92 -9.44
CA THR A 266 15.75 -9.73 -10.41
C THR A 266 16.46 -10.90 -9.74
N TYR A 267 16.66 -11.98 -10.50
CA TYR A 267 17.52 -13.11 -10.15
C TYR A 267 18.90 -12.96 -10.78
#